data_AF-A0A502E6G7-F1
#
_entry.id   AF-A0A502E6G7-F1
#
_cell.length_a   1.000
_cell.length_b   1.000
_cell.length_c   1.000
_cell.angle_alpha   90.00
_cell.angle_beta   90.00
_cell.angle_gamma   90.00
#
_symmetry.space_group_name_H-M   'P 1'
#
loop_
_entity.id
_entity.type
_entity.pdbx_description
1 polymer ?
#
loop_
_entity_poly.entity_id
_entity_poly.type
_entity_poly.pdbx_seq_one_letter_code
_entity_poly.pdbx_strand_id
1 'polypeptide(L)'
;MLSRSRWRRRRRRRIRPNDDAQADGSLPLPPAATVSETRSGDPEARPYTVSAEVPTPASSTPVRTPKAAVVIAQTLRGLVVNGQLKEGDFLPNEAHLMEQYGVGRSTLREAVRLLEAERLLEVRRGARTGAKIRIPGPESLARPAGLLLQISGATFADVMAARCGIEPMAVYLLARTSTPRDVYELEHILTADIPAAREVGRLPDAVAMFHLRLVELSGNATLTLMAKMLVEITERHGASPMPRGPRLSQSDYDELLATYRQLLELVRAGDAEAAEAHWRRHMVIGVASMAHDVAGRRVRDLVY
;
A
#
# COMPACT_ATOMS: atom_id res chain seq x y z
N MET A 1 -52.28 -32.44 45.20
CA MET A 1 -51.24 -33.14 46.00
C MET A 1 -49.90 -32.82 45.36
N LEU A 2 -49.14 -31.83 45.87
CA LEU A 2 -47.99 -32.00 46.80
C LEU A 2 -46.92 -32.94 46.19
N SER A 3 -45.63 -32.61 46.01
CA SER A 3 -44.74 -31.80 46.86
C SER A 3 -43.37 -31.52 46.19
N ARG A 4 -42.98 -30.24 46.21
CA ARG A 4 -41.68 -29.61 46.57
C ARG A 4 -40.32 -30.24 46.18
N SER A 5 -39.54 -29.36 45.51
CA SER A 5 -38.20 -28.85 45.88
C SER A 5 -36.92 -29.64 45.55
N ARG A 6 -36.03 -28.99 44.76
CA ARG A 6 -34.71 -28.51 45.24
C ARG A 6 -34.08 -27.51 44.28
N TRP A 7 -34.12 -26.25 44.71
CA TRP A 7 -33.28 -25.15 44.25
C TRP A 7 -31.80 -25.44 44.55
N ARG A 8 -30.90 -25.23 43.57
CA ARG A 8 -29.47 -24.97 43.83
C ARG A 8 -29.07 -23.64 43.21
N ARG A 9 -28.85 -22.66 44.09
CA ARG A 9 -28.28 -21.34 43.82
C ARG A 9 -26.83 -21.50 43.33
N ARG A 10 -26.50 -21.07 42.11
CA ARG A 10 -25.12 -20.73 41.74
C ARG A 10 -24.91 -19.23 41.96
N ARG A 11 -23.97 -18.91 42.84
CA ARG A 11 -23.61 -17.54 43.24
C ARG A 11 -23.02 -16.78 42.04
N ARG A 12 -23.64 -15.65 41.69
CA ARG A 12 -23.05 -14.59 40.86
C ARG A 12 -21.90 -13.96 41.64
N ARG A 13 -20.66 -14.04 41.13
CA ARG A 13 -19.56 -13.19 41.61
C ARG A 13 -19.72 -11.81 40.97
N ARG A 14 -20.04 -10.81 41.79
CA ARG A 14 -19.94 -9.39 41.45
C ARG A 14 -18.46 -9.05 41.34
N ILE A 15 -18.02 -8.62 40.16
CA ILE A 15 -16.74 -7.93 39.96
C ILE A 15 -17.07 -6.44 40.06
N ARG A 16 -16.39 -5.71 40.95
CA ARG A 16 -16.50 -4.25 41.09
C ARG A 16 -15.73 -3.58 39.95
N PRO A 17 -16.15 -2.40 39.46
CA PRO A 17 -15.38 -1.62 38.51
C PRO A 17 -14.17 -1.01 39.23
N ASN A 18 -13.00 -1.05 38.60
CA ASN A 18 -11.86 -0.24 39.00
C ASN A 18 -11.88 1.00 38.11
N ASP A 19 -12.25 2.12 38.71
CA ASP A 19 -11.97 3.45 38.18
C ASP A 19 -10.45 3.71 38.21
N ASP A 20 -9.98 4.61 37.35
CA ASP A 20 -8.61 5.10 37.19
C ASP A 20 -7.73 4.37 36.15
N ALA A 21 -7.93 4.75 34.88
CA ALA A 21 -6.85 4.84 33.90
C ALA A 21 -7.28 5.77 32.75
N GLN A 22 -7.11 7.08 32.93
CA GLN A 22 -6.99 8.01 31.81
C GLN A 22 -5.67 7.69 31.09
N ALA A 23 -5.74 7.09 29.90
CA ALA A 23 -4.60 6.89 29.02
C ALA A 23 -4.65 7.93 27.90
N ASP A 24 -3.85 8.98 28.09
CA ASP A 24 -3.50 9.97 27.07
C ASP A 24 -2.77 9.28 25.90
N GLY A 25 -3.28 9.50 24.68
CA GLY A 25 -2.89 8.82 23.44
C GLY A 25 -1.65 9.40 22.78
N SER A 26 -0.57 9.57 23.53
CA SER A 26 0.71 10.08 23.01
C SER A 26 1.83 9.05 23.16
N LEU A 27 2.31 8.50 22.05
CA LEU A 27 3.49 7.62 22.00
C LEU A 27 4.77 8.44 22.27
N PRO A 28 5.72 7.97 23.11
CA PRO A 28 6.94 8.71 23.41
C PRO A 28 7.96 8.64 22.26
N LEU A 29 8.51 9.80 21.88
CA LEU A 29 9.63 9.93 20.96
C LEU A 29 10.96 9.50 21.62
N PRO A 30 11.94 8.97 20.87
CA PRO A 30 13.25 8.59 21.39
C PRO A 30 14.11 9.82 21.79
N PRO A 31 15.04 9.69 22.75
CA PRO A 31 15.82 10.82 23.27
C PRO A 31 16.82 11.36 22.24
N ALA A 32 16.91 12.70 22.18
CA ALA A 32 17.85 13.43 21.34
C ALA A 32 19.31 13.21 21.78
N ALA A 33 20.20 12.98 20.83
CA ALA A 33 21.63 12.87 21.07
C ALA A 33 22.21 14.22 21.51
N THR A 34 22.83 14.25 22.70
CA THR A 34 23.55 15.39 23.24
C THR A 34 24.89 15.58 22.51
N VAL A 35 25.08 16.76 21.91
CA VAL A 35 26.36 17.21 21.37
C VAL A 35 27.09 17.93 22.50
N SER A 36 28.20 17.36 22.98
CA SER A 36 29.06 17.97 23.99
C SER A 36 30.23 18.69 23.32
N GLU A 37 30.23 20.02 23.36
CA GLU A 37 31.40 20.86 23.12
C GLU A 37 32.39 20.72 24.28
N THR A 38 33.67 20.50 23.99
CA THR A 38 34.77 20.90 24.89
C THR A 38 35.94 21.46 24.08
N ARG A 39 36.48 22.58 24.57
CA ARG A 39 37.52 23.45 24.00
C ARG A 39 38.91 23.10 24.58
N SER A 40 39.93 23.18 23.72
CA SER A 40 41.23 23.89 23.85
C SER A 40 42.33 23.49 24.86
N GLY A 41 43.57 23.41 24.34
CA GLY A 41 44.90 23.47 25.01
C GLY A 41 45.76 22.23 24.66
N ASP A 42 46.98 22.27 24.10
CA ASP A 42 48.07 23.27 24.10
C ASP A 42 49.09 22.94 22.94
N PRO A 43 50.25 23.63 22.75
CA PRO A 43 50.78 24.00 21.43
C PRO A 43 52.15 23.38 21.09
N GLU A 44 52.47 23.19 19.81
CA GLU A 44 53.86 23.30 19.33
C GLU A 44 53.91 23.46 17.81
N ALA A 45 54.38 24.62 17.36
CA ALA A 45 54.55 24.96 15.96
C ALA A 45 55.95 24.57 15.48
N ARG A 46 56.04 23.85 14.36
CA ARG A 46 57.22 23.81 13.49
C ARG A 46 56.81 24.16 12.05
N PRO A 47 57.59 24.98 11.33
CA PRO A 47 57.15 25.56 10.07
C PRO A 47 57.36 24.55 8.92
N TYR A 48 56.28 24.13 8.27
CA TYR A 48 56.36 23.52 6.95
C TYR A 48 56.26 24.61 5.89
N THR A 49 57.41 24.98 5.33
CA THR A 49 57.45 25.59 4.00
C THR A 49 56.94 24.57 2.99
N VAL A 50 55.79 24.83 2.39
CA VAL A 50 55.35 24.15 1.17
C VAL A 50 55.41 25.17 0.04
N SER A 51 56.45 25.09 -0.78
CA SER A 51 56.38 25.55 -2.17
C SER A 51 55.34 24.69 -2.87
N ALA A 52 54.15 25.24 -3.12
CA ALA A 52 53.15 24.56 -3.93
C ALA A 52 53.41 24.87 -5.40
N GLU A 53 54.08 23.94 -6.07
CA GLU A 53 53.98 23.77 -7.52
C GLU A 53 52.49 23.66 -7.91
N VAL A 54 52.12 24.33 -9.00
CA VAL A 54 50.78 24.25 -9.60
C VAL A 54 50.58 22.81 -10.11
N PRO A 55 49.62 22.03 -9.58
CA PRO A 55 49.40 20.67 -10.07
C PRO A 55 48.74 20.71 -11.45
N THR A 56 49.41 20.09 -12.43
CA THR A 56 48.80 19.70 -13.71
C THR A 56 47.58 18.83 -13.44
N PRO A 57 46.39 19.08 -14.04
CA PRO A 57 45.18 18.36 -13.68
C PRO A 57 45.28 16.88 -14.09
N ALA A 58 45.51 16.02 -13.11
CA ALA A 58 45.21 14.59 -13.22
C ALA A 58 43.73 14.38 -12.90
N SER A 59 43.07 13.62 -13.76
CA SER A 59 41.65 13.21 -13.75
C SER A 59 40.64 14.22 -14.31
N SER A 60 40.38 14.09 -15.62
CA SER A 60 39.06 14.39 -16.16
C SER A 60 38.04 13.52 -15.43
N THR A 61 37.11 14.12 -14.70
CA THR A 61 35.93 13.39 -14.23
C THR A 61 35.17 12.98 -15.48
N PRO A 62 35.00 11.68 -15.80
CA PRO A 62 34.28 11.30 -17.00
C PRO A 62 32.82 11.72 -16.80
N VAL A 63 32.37 12.71 -17.58
CA VAL A 63 30.96 12.99 -17.78
C VAL A 63 30.35 11.69 -18.31
N ARG A 64 29.61 10.97 -17.45
CA ARG A 64 28.94 9.74 -17.86
C ARG A 64 27.78 10.12 -18.78
N THR A 65 28.06 10.23 -20.08
CA THR A 65 27.02 10.36 -21.10
C THR A 65 26.07 9.17 -20.92
N PRO A 66 24.75 9.39 -20.71
CA PRO A 66 23.81 8.28 -20.59
C PRO A 66 23.91 7.40 -21.83
N LYS A 67 23.96 6.07 -21.65
CA LYS A 67 23.95 5.14 -22.79
C LYS A 67 22.72 5.46 -23.66
N ALA A 68 22.89 5.53 -24.98
CA ALA A 68 21.82 5.88 -25.92
C ALA A 68 20.52 5.06 -25.70
N ALA A 69 20.65 3.79 -25.30
CA ALA A 69 19.52 2.94 -24.93
C ALA A 69 18.67 3.50 -23.76
N VAL A 70 19.30 4.09 -22.74
CA VAL A 70 18.62 4.70 -21.59
C VAL A 70 17.84 5.94 -22.03
N VAL A 71 18.43 6.76 -22.91
CA VAL A 71 17.77 7.96 -23.45
C VAL A 71 16.54 7.56 -24.26
N ILE A 72 16.67 6.56 -25.14
CA ILE A 72 15.52 6.06 -25.94
C ILE A 72 14.42 5.51 -25.02
N ALA A 73 14.79 4.71 -24.01
CA ALA A 73 13.82 4.20 -23.03
C ALA A 73 13.13 5.33 -22.28
N GLN A 74 13.87 6.37 -21.86
CA GLN A 74 13.30 7.56 -21.21
C GLN A 74 12.33 8.32 -22.13
N THR A 75 12.68 8.51 -23.41
CA THR A 75 11.80 9.17 -24.39
C THR A 75 10.50 8.38 -24.57
N LEU A 76 10.58 7.07 -24.81
CA LEU A 76 9.41 6.21 -24.97
C LEU A 76 8.55 6.16 -23.70
N ARG A 77 9.19 6.12 -22.52
CA ARG A 77 8.47 6.24 -21.24
C ARG A 77 7.72 7.56 -21.13
N GLY A 78 8.35 8.66 -21.56
CA GLY A 78 7.70 9.98 -21.62
C GLY A 78 6.44 10.00 -22.47
N LEU A 79 6.46 9.31 -23.63
CA LEU A 79 5.27 9.19 -24.49
C LEU A 79 4.11 8.46 -23.78
N VAL A 80 4.40 7.43 -22.98
CA VAL A 80 3.39 6.73 -22.18
C VAL A 80 2.87 7.62 -21.05
N VAL A 81 3.77 8.27 -20.30
CA VAL A 81 3.41 9.17 -19.19
C VAL A 81 2.54 10.34 -19.68
N ASN A 82 2.82 10.86 -20.86
CA ASN A 82 2.08 11.97 -21.46
C ASN A 82 0.80 11.52 -22.20
N GLY A 83 0.49 10.21 -22.20
CA GLY A 83 -0.71 9.65 -22.82
C GLY A 83 -0.69 9.63 -24.36
N GLN A 84 0.47 9.86 -24.99
CA GLN A 84 0.65 9.75 -26.44
C GLN A 84 0.72 8.29 -26.89
N LEU A 85 1.16 7.39 -26.02
CA LEU A 85 1.06 5.94 -26.15
C LEU A 85 0.22 5.40 -25.00
N LYS A 86 -0.84 4.64 -25.31
CA LYS A 86 -1.82 4.13 -24.34
C LYS A 86 -1.69 2.63 -24.19
N GLU A 87 -2.26 2.10 -23.09
CA GLU A 87 -2.47 0.66 -22.92
C GLU A 87 -3.06 0.07 -24.19
N GLY A 88 -2.42 -0.96 -24.75
CA GLY A 88 -2.92 -1.60 -25.95
C GLY A 88 -2.22 -1.19 -27.24
N ASP A 89 -1.62 -0.01 -27.30
CA ASP A 89 -0.95 0.52 -28.49
C ASP A 89 0.30 -0.30 -28.84
N PHE A 90 0.76 -0.19 -30.08
CA PHE A 90 1.98 -0.84 -30.53
C PHE A 90 3.06 0.20 -30.82
N LEU A 91 4.29 -0.10 -30.40
CA LEU A 91 5.45 0.62 -30.89
C LEU A 91 5.62 0.36 -32.39
N PRO A 92 6.16 1.35 -33.14
CA PRO A 92 6.60 1.11 -34.51
C PRO A 92 7.58 -0.06 -34.59
N ASN A 93 7.73 -0.64 -35.78
CA ASN A 93 8.65 -1.76 -35.97
C ASN A 93 10.12 -1.36 -35.68
N GLU A 94 10.96 -2.36 -35.37
CA GLU A 94 12.38 -2.12 -35.00
C GLU A 94 13.12 -1.26 -36.05
N ALA A 95 12.88 -1.49 -37.34
CA ALA A 95 13.57 -0.79 -38.41
C ALA A 95 13.25 0.71 -38.42
N HIS A 96 11.96 1.06 -38.27
CA HIS A 96 11.52 2.44 -38.19
C HIS A 96 12.08 3.15 -36.96
N LEU A 97 12.09 2.49 -35.80
CA LEU A 97 12.65 3.07 -34.58
C LEU A 97 14.18 3.25 -34.68
N MET A 98 14.89 2.32 -35.32
CA MET A 98 16.33 2.44 -35.58
C MET A 98 16.64 3.65 -36.46
N GLU A 99 15.87 3.85 -37.53
CA GLU A 99 16.00 5.01 -38.41
C GLU A 99 15.66 6.31 -37.67
N GLN A 100 14.52 6.35 -36.97
CA GLN A 100 14.05 7.51 -36.23
C GLN A 100 15.05 7.99 -35.16
N TYR A 101 15.66 7.06 -34.42
CA TYR A 101 16.61 7.38 -33.35
C TYR A 101 18.08 7.35 -33.80
N GLY A 102 18.37 6.98 -35.05
CA GLY A 102 19.73 6.88 -35.57
C GLY A 102 20.61 5.87 -34.84
N VAL A 103 20.04 4.74 -34.39
CA VAL A 103 20.76 3.74 -33.57
C VAL A 103 20.80 2.36 -34.20
N GLY A 104 21.81 1.59 -33.82
CA GLY A 104 21.91 0.17 -34.17
C GLY A 104 20.89 -0.71 -33.43
N ARG A 105 20.67 -1.91 -33.97
CA ARG A 105 19.72 -2.90 -33.44
C ARG A 105 20.01 -3.31 -31.99
N SER A 106 21.28 -3.40 -31.61
CA SER A 106 21.69 -3.75 -30.24
C SER A 106 21.22 -2.72 -29.22
N THR A 107 21.42 -1.43 -29.52
CA THR A 107 21.00 -0.31 -28.68
C THR A 107 19.48 -0.22 -28.55
N LEU A 108 18.75 -0.38 -29.66
CA LEU A 108 17.28 -0.39 -29.61
C LEU A 108 16.75 -1.56 -28.77
N ARG A 109 17.34 -2.75 -28.93
CA ARG A 109 16.98 -3.92 -28.12
C ARG A 109 17.27 -3.74 -26.64
N GLU A 110 18.36 -3.06 -26.29
CA GLU A 110 18.63 -2.71 -24.89
C GLU A 110 17.58 -1.73 -24.34
N ALA A 111 17.17 -0.72 -25.12
CA ALA A 111 16.10 0.20 -24.73
C ALA A 111 14.75 -0.51 -24.51
N VAL A 112 14.37 -1.40 -25.44
CA VAL A 112 13.15 -2.21 -25.33
C VAL A 112 13.21 -3.12 -24.10
N ARG A 113 14.35 -3.77 -23.84
CA ARG A 113 14.53 -4.62 -22.65
C ARG A 113 14.39 -3.84 -21.33
N LEU A 114 14.87 -2.60 -21.28
CA LEU A 114 14.67 -1.73 -20.10
C LEU A 114 13.17 -1.49 -19.86
N LEU A 115 12.43 -1.15 -20.91
CA LEU A 115 10.98 -0.92 -20.82
C LEU A 115 10.20 -2.21 -20.51
N GLU A 116 10.61 -3.37 -21.04
CA GLU A 116 10.06 -4.67 -20.66
C GLU A 116 10.31 -5.00 -19.18
N ALA A 117 11.49 -4.69 -18.66
CA ALA A 117 11.82 -4.89 -17.24
C ALA A 117 10.96 -3.99 -16.33
N GLU A 118 10.60 -2.80 -16.80
CA GLU A 118 9.65 -1.89 -16.17
C GLU A 118 8.18 -2.31 -16.38
N ARG A 119 7.94 -3.40 -17.14
CA ARG A 119 6.63 -3.88 -17.57
C ARG A 119 5.80 -2.86 -18.35
N LEU A 120 6.47 -1.89 -18.96
CA LEU A 120 5.86 -0.90 -19.85
C LEU A 120 5.59 -1.45 -21.25
N LEU A 121 6.17 -2.61 -21.57
CA LEU A 121 6.03 -3.30 -22.85
C LEU A 121 5.81 -4.80 -22.66
N GLU A 122 5.05 -5.40 -23.58
CA GLU A 122 4.96 -6.83 -23.82
C GLU A 122 5.44 -7.14 -25.25
N VAL A 123 6.58 -7.84 -25.38
CA VAL A 123 7.05 -8.34 -26.68
C VAL A 123 6.56 -9.77 -26.88
N ARG A 124 5.67 -9.96 -27.85
CA ARG A 124 5.26 -11.31 -28.29
C ARG A 124 6.23 -11.82 -29.35
N ARG A 125 6.86 -12.97 -29.10
CA ARG A 125 7.76 -13.63 -30.05
C ARG A 125 7.02 -13.90 -31.36
N GLY A 126 7.58 -13.43 -32.48
CA GLY A 126 7.01 -13.64 -33.82
C GLY A 126 5.92 -12.64 -34.24
N ALA A 127 5.56 -11.65 -33.40
CA ALA A 127 4.62 -10.61 -33.79
C ALA A 127 5.28 -9.64 -34.78
N ARG A 128 4.73 -9.55 -36.01
CA ARG A 128 5.16 -8.56 -37.02
C ARG A 128 4.78 -7.12 -36.65
N THR A 129 3.98 -6.94 -35.60
CA THR A 129 3.34 -5.67 -35.20
C THR A 129 4.14 -4.87 -34.17
N GLY A 130 5.30 -5.36 -33.70
CA GLY A 130 6.12 -4.64 -32.72
C GLY A 130 5.76 -4.94 -31.26
N ALA A 131 6.42 -4.24 -30.32
CA ALA A 131 6.17 -4.37 -28.89
C ALA A 131 4.87 -3.66 -28.51
N LYS A 132 4.04 -4.29 -27.68
CA LYS A 132 2.76 -3.73 -27.24
C LYS A 132 2.93 -2.97 -25.93
N ILE A 133 2.36 -1.78 -25.83
CA ILE A 133 2.34 -0.96 -24.62
C ILE A 133 1.47 -1.62 -23.56
N ARG A 134 2.02 -1.71 -22.35
CA ARG A 134 1.35 -2.20 -21.16
C ARG A 134 1.63 -1.28 -19.99
N ILE A 135 0.62 -0.95 -19.20
CA ILE A 135 0.73 -0.09 -18.03
C ILE A 135 0.81 -1.05 -16.83
N PRO A 136 1.88 -0.99 -16.04
CA PRO A 136 2.04 -1.89 -14.90
C PRO A 136 0.92 -1.66 -13.89
N GLY A 137 0.22 -2.75 -13.54
CA GLY A 137 -0.73 -2.74 -12.45
C GLY A 137 -0.04 -2.78 -11.08
N PRO A 138 -0.82 -2.67 -9.98
CA PRO A 138 -0.32 -2.68 -8.60
C PRO A 138 0.59 -3.87 -8.27
N GLU A 139 0.38 -5.03 -8.91
CA GLU A 139 1.19 -6.24 -8.78
C GLU A 139 2.66 -6.03 -9.14
N SER A 140 2.96 -5.01 -9.95
CA SER A 140 4.33 -4.64 -10.33
C SER A 140 5.07 -3.93 -9.21
N LEU A 141 4.36 -3.28 -8.29
CA LEU A 141 4.92 -2.68 -7.07
C LEU A 141 4.87 -3.64 -5.88
N ALA A 142 3.80 -4.42 -5.77
CA ALA A 142 3.56 -5.30 -4.63
C ALA A 142 4.64 -6.36 -4.47
N ARG A 143 5.13 -6.96 -5.57
CA ARG A 143 6.15 -8.01 -5.52
C ARG A 143 7.50 -7.53 -4.95
N PRO A 144 8.14 -6.48 -5.48
CA PRO A 144 9.39 -5.99 -4.90
C PRO A 144 9.20 -5.43 -3.48
N ALA A 145 8.09 -4.72 -3.21
CA ALA A 145 7.78 -4.23 -1.86
C ALA A 145 7.59 -5.39 -0.86
N GLY A 146 6.83 -6.41 -1.24
CA GLY A 146 6.61 -7.61 -0.42
C GLY A 146 7.91 -8.33 -0.08
N LEU A 147 8.83 -8.48 -1.04
CA LEU A 147 10.16 -9.06 -0.78
C LEU A 147 10.94 -8.23 0.27
N LEU A 148 10.96 -6.91 0.14
CA LEU A 148 11.65 -6.04 1.10
C LEU A 148 11.04 -6.14 2.50
N LEU A 149 9.70 -6.19 2.60
CA LEU A 149 8.99 -6.40 3.86
C LEU A 149 9.31 -7.77 4.50
N GLN A 150 9.47 -8.83 3.69
CA GLN A 150 9.89 -10.14 4.19
C GLN A 150 11.32 -10.12 4.74
N ILE A 151 12.23 -9.44 4.03
CA ILE A 151 13.63 -9.27 4.43
C ILE A 151 13.72 -8.47 5.72
N SER A 152 12.94 -7.38 5.84
CA SER A 152 12.90 -6.54 7.05
C SER A 152 12.24 -7.24 8.23
N GLY A 153 11.53 -8.35 7.99
CA GLY A 153 10.79 -9.07 9.02
C GLY A 153 9.50 -8.38 9.44
N ALA A 154 8.92 -7.55 8.56
CA ALA A 154 7.62 -6.95 8.80
C ALA A 154 6.56 -8.02 9.06
N THR A 155 5.57 -7.66 9.86
CA THR A 155 4.44 -8.50 10.26
C THR A 155 3.19 -8.13 9.47
N PHE A 156 2.19 -9.01 9.49
CA PHE A 156 0.86 -8.68 8.99
C PHE A 156 0.26 -7.45 9.71
N ALA A 157 0.50 -7.33 11.02
CA ALA A 157 0.05 -6.20 11.81
C ALA A 157 0.65 -4.87 11.33
N ASP A 158 1.93 -4.85 10.91
CA ASP A 158 2.57 -3.66 10.35
C ASP A 158 1.89 -3.20 9.06
N VAL A 159 1.55 -4.15 8.18
CA VAL A 159 0.85 -3.87 6.91
C VAL A 159 -0.56 -3.33 7.17
N MET A 160 -1.27 -3.91 8.15
CA MET A 160 -2.59 -3.43 8.55
C MET A 160 -2.54 -2.06 9.24
N ALA A 161 -1.51 -1.78 10.05
CA ALA A 161 -1.28 -0.46 10.64
C ALA A 161 -1.02 0.61 9.57
N ALA A 162 -0.29 0.27 8.50
CA ALA A 162 -0.11 1.17 7.35
C ALA A 162 -1.45 1.50 6.68
N ARG A 163 -2.36 0.52 6.54
CA ARG A 163 -3.73 0.76 6.04
C ARG A 163 -4.53 1.70 6.96
N CYS A 164 -4.38 1.59 8.28
CA CYS A 164 -4.98 2.56 9.23
C CYS A 164 -4.48 4.00 9.05
N GLY A 165 -3.30 4.21 8.46
CA GLY A 165 -2.80 5.53 8.08
C GLY A 165 -3.36 6.05 6.75
N ILE A 166 -3.67 5.16 5.81
CA ILE A 166 -4.08 5.49 4.43
C ILE A 166 -5.60 5.66 4.32
N GLU A 167 -6.36 4.68 4.80
CA GLU A 167 -7.79 4.59 4.48
C GLU A 167 -8.64 5.72 5.11
N PRO A 168 -8.42 6.14 6.38
CA PRO A 168 -9.19 7.27 6.93
C PRO A 168 -9.01 8.56 6.14
N MET A 169 -7.78 8.85 5.69
CA MET A 169 -7.52 10.02 4.83
C MET A 169 -8.23 9.91 3.48
N ALA A 170 -8.30 8.70 2.91
CA ALA A 170 -9.04 8.47 1.68
C ALA A 170 -10.56 8.68 1.89
N VAL A 171 -11.11 8.22 3.01
CA VAL A 171 -12.51 8.46 3.40
C VAL A 171 -12.79 9.95 3.61
N TYR A 172 -11.88 10.69 4.25
CA TYR A 172 -11.99 12.15 4.39
C TYR A 172 -12.14 12.82 3.01
N LEU A 173 -11.26 12.46 2.06
CA LEU A 173 -11.32 13.00 0.71
C LEU A 173 -12.60 12.59 -0.02
N LEU A 174 -13.00 11.31 0.09
CA LEU A 174 -14.23 10.78 -0.48
C LEU A 174 -15.44 11.59 0.01
N ALA A 175 -15.61 11.79 1.31
CA ALA A 175 -16.73 12.55 1.86
C ALA A 175 -16.79 13.99 1.32
N ARG A 176 -15.65 14.62 1.03
CA ARG A 176 -15.60 15.98 0.47
C ARG A 176 -16.00 16.06 -1.00
N THR A 177 -15.77 15.00 -1.77
CA THR A 177 -15.90 15.03 -3.23
C THR A 177 -16.87 14.00 -3.78
N SER A 178 -17.50 13.20 -2.93
CA SER A 178 -18.37 12.10 -3.37
C SER A 178 -19.54 12.62 -4.18
N THR A 179 -19.86 11.89 -5.22
CA THR A 179 -21.07 12.08 -6.01
C THR A 179 -22.15 11.09 -5.56
N PRO A 180 -23.45 11.35 -5.86
CA PRO A 180 -24.51 10.37 -5.61
C PRO A 180 -24.25 9.00 -6.26
N ARG A 181 -23.51 8.97 -7.38
CA ARG A 181 -23.11 7.74 -8.05
C ARG A 181 -22.11 6.93 -7.22
N ASP A 182 -21.14 7.60 -6.60
CA ASP A 182 -20.10 6.94 -5.78
C ASP A 182 -20.74 6.29 -4.55
N VAL A 183 -21.67 6.99 -3.90
CA VAL A 183 -22.43 6.46 -2.75
C VAL A 183 -23.30 5.28 -3.18
N TYR A 184 -24.03 5.38 -4.30
CA TYR A 184 -24.82 4.28 -4.84
C TYR A 184 -23.98 3.02 -5.12
N GLU A 185 -22.78 3.20 -5.66
CA GLU A 185 -21.87 2.08 -5.93
C GLU A 185 -21.43 1.37 -4.64
N LEU A 186 -21.08 2.13 -3.60
CA LEU A 186 -20.71 1.56 -2.30
C LEU A 186 -21.91 0.88 -1.62
N GLU A 187 -23.11 1.43 -1.75
CA GLU A 187 -24.34 0.80 -1.28
C GLU A 187 -24.62 -0.52 -2.00
N HIS A 188 -24.36 -0.59 -3.30
CA HIS A 188 -24.52 -1.84 -4.07
C HIS A 188 -23.61 -2.93 -3.53
N ILE A 189 -22.32 -2.63 -3.29
CA ILE A 189 -21.37 -3.58 -2.69
C ILE A 189 -21.89 -4.05 -1.33
N LEU A 190 -22.43 -3.12 -0.52
CA LEU A 190 -22.93 -3.40 0.82
C LEU A 190 -24.19 -4.28 0.84
N THR A 191 -25.08 -4.10 -0.13
CA THR A 191 -26.41 -4.72 -0.17
C THR A 191 -26.50 -5.95 -1.07
N ALA A 192 -25.58 -6.11 -2.03
CA ALA A 192 -25.56 -7.22 -2.98
C ALA A 192 -24.30 -8.08 -2.82
N ASP A 193 -23.12 -7.49 -2.98
CA ASP A 193 -21.87 -8.25 -3.11
C ASP A 193 -21.43 -8.88 -1.78
N ILE A 194 -21.48 -8.13 -0.68
CA ILE A 194 -21.09 -8.61 0.64
C ILE A 194 -21.99 -9.77 1.11
N PRO A 195 -23.34 -9.66 1.04
CA PRO A 195 -24.22 -10.78 1.35
C PRO A 195 -23.98 -12.01 0.48
N ALA A 196 -23.88 -11.86 -0.84
CA ALA A 196 -23.63 -12.97 -1.75
C ALA A 196 -22.29 -13.66 -1.46
N ALA A 197 -21.23 -12.89 -1.20
CA ALA A 197 -19.92 -13.41 -0.84
C ALA A 197 -19.94 -14.17 0.50
N ARG A 198 -20.74 -13.71 1.47
CA ARG A 198 -20.91 -14.43 2.76
C ARG A 198 -21.50 -15.81 2.57
N GLU A 199 -22.52 -15.97 1.72
CA GLU A 199 -23.18 -17.26 1.46
C GLU A 199 -22.20 -18.32 0.94
N VAL A 200 -21.29 -17.90 0.05
CA VAL A 200 -20.27 -18.78 -0.55
C VAL A 200 -18.94 -18.82 0.23
N GLY A 201 -18.88 -18.21 1.42
CA GLY A 201 -17.69 -18.23 2.28
C GLY A 201 -16.51 -17.40 1.76
N ARG A 202 -16.79 -16.32 1.02
CA ARG A 202 -15.83 -15.35 0.45
C ARG A 202 -16.00 -13.94 1.03
N LEU A 203 -16.59 -13.82 2.22
CA LEU A 203 -16.79 -12.52 2.88
C LEU A 203 -15.50 -11.68 2.99
N PRO A 204 -14.32 -12.23 3.35
CA PRO A 204 -13.08 -11.42 3.43
C PRO A 204 -12.74 -10.71 2.11
N ASP A 205 -12.96 -11.37 0.98
CA ASP A 205 -12.66 -10.81 -0.34
C ASP A 205 -13.60 -9.64 -0.66
N ALA A 206 -14.90 -9.78 -0.39
CA ALA A 206 -15.87 -8.70 -0.60
C ALA A 206 -15.62 -7.51 0.34
N VAL A 207 -15.19 -7.77 1.58
CA VAL A 207 -14.77 -6.72 2.52
C VAL A 207 -13.52 -6.01 2.00
N ALA A 208 -12.49 -6.72 1.56
CA ALA A 208 -11.29 -6.11 0.99
C ALA A 208 -11.61 -5.24 -0.23
N MET A 209 -12.52 -5.70 -1.10
CA MET A 209 -13.01 -4.92 -2.25
C MET A 209 -13.77 -3.67 -1.85
N PHE A 210 -14.61 -3.73 -0.81
CA PHE A 210 -15.29 -2.54 -0.28
C PHE A 210 -14.28 -1.49 0.22
N HIS A 211 -13.30 -1.89 1.02
CA HIS A 211 -12.25 -0.99 1.51
C HIS A 211 -11.44 -0.38 0.36
N LEU A 212 -11.02 -1.21 -0.60
CA LEU A 212 -10.29 -0.72 -1.76
C LEU A 212 -11.13 0.28 -2.57
N ARG A 213 -12.42 0.00 -2.73
CA ARG A 213 -13.32 0.87 -3.49
C ARG A 213 -13.51 2.24 -2.84
N LEU A 214 -13.60 2.30 -1.51
CA LEU A 214 -13.59 3.58 -0.77
C LEU A 214 -12.35 4.42 -1.11
N VAL A 215 -11.18 3.78 -1.15
CA VAL A 215 -9.93 4.49 -1.45
C VAL A 215 -9.91 4.96 -2.91
N GLU A 216 -10.36 4.15 -3.86
CA GLU A 216 -10.45 4.56 -5.27
C GLU A 216 -11.38 5.75 -5.48
N LEU A 217 -12.54 5.74 -4.83
CA LEU A 217 -13.55 6.80 -4.93
C LEU A 217 -13.10 8.11 -4.26
N SER A 218 -12.05 8.09 -3.42
CA SER A 218 -11.43 9.32 -2.89
C SER A 218 -10.83 10.23 -3.96
N GLY A 219 -10.62 9.72 -5.18
CA GLY A 219 -9.99 10.44 -6.28
C GLY A 219 -8.48 10.63 -6.13
N ASN A 220 -7.87 10.17 -5.02
CA ASN A 220 -6.43 10.26 -4.81
C ASN A 220 -5.71 9.04 -5.41
N ALA A 221 -5.07 9.25 -6.57
CA ALA A 221 -4.36 8.20 -7.29
C ALA A 221 -3.19 7.60 -6.48
N THR A 222 -2.50 8.39 -5.67
CA THR A 222 -1.38 7.92 -4.84
C THR A 222 -1.86 7.01 -3.72
N LEU A 223 -2.90 7.41 -2.98
CA LEU A 223 -3.49 6.56 -1.93
C LEU A 223 -4.05 5.27 -2.53
N THR A 224 -4.70 5.37 -3.68
CA THR A 224 -5.19 4.20 -4.43
C THR A 224 -4.07 3.23 -4.79
N LEU A 225 -2.97 3.73 -5.34
CA LEU A 225 -1.83 2.90 -5.71
C LEU A 225 -1.22 2.19 -4.50
N MET A 226 -1.04 2.92 -3.39
CA MET A 226 -0.54 2.36 -2.14
C MET A 226 -1.49 1.30 -1.57
N ALA A 227 -2.80 1.57 -1.51
CA ALA A 227 -3.79 0.63 -1.00
C ALA A 227 -3.81 -0.66 -1.84
N LYS A 228 -3.84 -0.56 -3.18
CA LYS A 228 -3.80 -1.73 -4.07
C LYS A 228 -2.54 -2.56 -3.87
N MET A 229 -1.39 -1.90 -3.70
CA MET A 229 -0.13 -2.59 -3.43
C MET A 229 -0.19 -3.37 -2.11
N LEU A 230 -0.71 -2.76 -1.03
CA LEU A 230 -0.81 -3.43 0.27
C LEU A 230 -1.81 -4.60 0.25
N VAL A 231 -2.96 -4.43 -0.41
CA VAL A 231 -3.95 -5.51 -0.62
C VAL A 231 -3.31 -6.68 -1.36
N GLU A 232 -2.57 -6.41 -2.44
CA GLU A 232 -1.88 -7.43 -3.22
C GLU A 232 -0.79 -8.18 -2.42
N ILE A 233 -0.11 -7.48 -1.50
CA ILE A 233 0.85 -8.11 -0.57
C ILE A 233 0.12 -9.04 0.40
N THR A 234 -1.02 -8.63 0.95
CA THR A 234 -1.77 -9.43 1.92
C THR A 234 -2.53 -10.59 1.29
N GLU A 235 -3.05 -10.43 0.06
CA GLU A 235 -3.93 -11.42 -0.58
C GLU A 235 -3.18 -12.41 -1.49
N ARG A 236 -2.20 -11.95 -2.27
CA ARG A 236 -1.55 -12.78 -3.31
C ARG A 236 -0.14 -13.20 -2.98
N HIS A 237 0.60 -12.35 -2.29
CA HIS A 237 1.88 -12.75 -1.71
C HIS A 237 1.65 -13.43 -0.36
N GLY A 238 0.50 -13.25 0.28
CA GLY A 238 0.08 -14.01 1.45
C GLY A 238 -0.58 -15.37 1.16
N ALA A 239 0.01 -16.19 0.28
CA ALA A 239 -0.39 -17.56 -0.10
C ALA A 239 -0.55 -18.63 1.00
N SER A 240 -0.77 -18.27 2.24
CA SER A 240 -1.55 -19.06 3.17
C SER A 240 -2.89 -18.34 3.25
N PRO A 241 -3.93 -18.82 2.52
CA PRO A 241 -5.25 -18.20 2.55
C PRO A 241 -5.54 -17.94 4.01
N MET A 242 -5.73 -16.67 4.38
CA MET A 242 -6.10 -16.29 5.73
C MET A 242 -7.11 -17.35 6.17
N PRO A 243 -6.74 -18.24 7.13
CA PRO A 243 -7.42 -19.52 7.27
C PRO A 243 -8.89 -19.17 7.37
N ARG A 244 -9.70 -19.61 6.39
CA ARG A 244 -11.08 -19.11 6.19
C ARG A 244 -11.66 -18.97 7.57
N GLY A 245 -11.71 -17.72 8.05
CA GLY A 245 -11.88 -17.50 9.48
C GLY A 245 -13.16 -18.20 9.91
N PRO A 246 -13.32 -18.55 11.19
CA PRO A 246 -14.64 -18.95 11.65
C PRO A 246 -15.64 -17.94 11.10
N ARG A 247 -16.71 -18.44 10.45
CA ARG A 247 -17.74 -17.58 9.87
C ARG A 247 -18.11 -16.56 10.94
N LEU A 248 -18.05 -15.26 10.61
CA LEU A 248 -18.47 -14.21 11.53
C LEU A 248 -19.83 -14.61 12.10
N SER A 249 -19.97 -14.46 13.42
CA SER A 249 -21.27 -14.66 14.04
C SER A 249 -22.28 -13.72 13.39
N GLN A 250 -23.57 -14.06 13.45
CA GLN A 250 -24.60 -13.18 12.90
C GLN A 250 -24.52 -11.77 13.52
N SER A 251 -24.24 -11.70 14.83
CA SER A 251 -24.07 -10.44 15.55
C SER A 251 -22.90 -9.60 15.02
N ASP A 252 -21.72 -10.20 14.86
CA ASP A 252 -20.52 -9.48 14.39
C ASP A 252 -20.70 -9.01 12.94
N TYR A 253 -21.38 -9.81 12.12
CA TYR A 253 -21.72 -9.44 10.75
C TYR A 253 -22.69 -8.26 10.69
N ASP A 254 -23.73 -8.26 11.54
CA ASP A 254 -24.71 -7.17 11.58
C ASP A 254 -24.08 -5.87 12.09
N GLU A 255 -23.18 -5.94 13.07
CA GLU A 255 -22.39 -4.81 13.56
C GLU A 255 -21.43 -4.26 12.50
N LEU A 256 -20.78 -5.14 11.74
CA LEU A 256 -19.94 -4.76 10.60
C LEU A 256 -20.74 -3.98 9.55
N LEU A 257 -21.89 -4.51 9.14
CA LEU A 257 -22.75 -3.83 8.18
C LEU A 257 -23.30 -2.51 8.71
N ALA A 258 -23.66 -2.44 10.00
CA ALA A 258 -24.09 -1.18 10.63
C ALA A 258 -22.99 -0.12 10.59
N THR A 259 -21.73 -0.53 10.82
CA THR A 259 -20.57 0.35 10.71
C THR A 259 -20.40 0.90 9.29
N TYR A 260 -20.55 0.06 8.26
CA TYR A 260 -20.48 0.50 6.87
C TYR A 260 -21.64 1.41 6.46
N ARG A 261 -22.87 1.12 6.89
CA ARG A 261 -24.02 2.00 6.63
C ARG A 261 -23.81 3.38 7.26
N GLN A 262 -23.36 3.43 8.50
CA GLN A 262 -23.07 4.70 9.17
C GLN A 262 -22.01 5.51 8.43
N LEU A 263 -20.97 4.86 7.90
CA LEU A 263 -19.99 5.54 7.07
C LEU A 263 -20.64 6.18 5.83
N LEU A 264 -21.48 5.44 5.12
CA LEU A 264 -22.11 5.93 3.89
C LEU A 264 -23.06 7.11 4.17
N GLU A 265 -23.74 7.13 5.31
CA GLU A 265 -24.53 8.30 5.73
C GLU A 265 -23.64 9.53 5.97
N LEU A 266 -22.48 9.37 6.60
CA LEU A 266 -21.53 10.47 6.81
C LEU A 266 -20.94 10.98 5.49
N VAL A 267 -20.59 10.08 4.58
CA VAL A 267 -20.13 10.42 3.22
C VAL A 267 -21.22 11.16 2.45
N ARG A 268 -22.46 10.67 2.49
CA ARG A 268 -23.62 11.31 1.84
C ARG A 268 -23.90 12.71 2.41
N ALA A 269 -23.70 12.91 3.70
CA ALA A 269 -23.85 14.20 4.36
C ALA A 269 -22.67 15.16 4.06
N GLY A 270 -21.57 14.67 3.49
CA GLY A 270 -20.35 15.44 3.25
C GLY A 270 -19.56 15.76 4.53
N ASP A 271 -19.85 15.08 5.64
CA ASP A 271 -19.19 15.30 6.93
C ASP A 271 -17.86 14.54 6.97
N ALA A 272 -16.83 15.17 6.41
CA ALA A 272 -15.53 14.55 6.18
C ALA A 272 -14.79 14.22 7.47
N GLU A 273 -14.83 15.12 8.46
CA GLU A 273 -14.20 14.92 9.77
C GLU A 273 -14.87 13.75 10.52
N ALA A 274 -16.20 13.68 10.55
CA ALA A 274 -16.90 12.58 11.20
C ALA A 274 -16.68 11.26 10.45
N ALA A 275 -16.70 11.27 9.11
CA ALA A 275 -16.43 10.09 8.29
C ALA A 275 -15.02 9.53 8.55
N GLU A 276 -14.01 10.40 8.58
CA GLU A 276 -12.63 10.01 8.90
C GLU A 276 -12.54 9.40 10.31
N ALA A 277 -13.09 10.08 11.32
CA ALA A 277 -13.02 9.63 12.71
C ALA A 277 -13.78 8.30 12.92
N HIS A 278 -14.91 8.12 12.22
CA HIS A 278 -15.64 6.85 12.19
C HIS A 278 -14.81 5.74 11.55
N TRP A 279 -14.22 5.99 10.38
CA TRP A 279 -13.43 4.98 9.68
C TRP A 279 -12.14 4.61 10.40
N ARG A 280 -11.46 5.59 11.01
CA ARG A 280 -10.28 5.36 11.83
C ARG A 280 -10.58 4.41 12.99
N ARG A 281 -11.70 4.60 13.68
CA ARG A 281 -12.14 3.68 14.76
C ARG A 281 -12.44 2.28 14.22
N HIS A 282 -13.17 2.19 13.11
CA HIS A 282 -13.45 0.91 12.45
C HIS A 282 -12.15 0.14 12.13
N MET A 283 -11.17 0.81 11.51
CA MET A 283 -9.90 0.21 11.15
C MET A 283 -9.12 -0.28 12.37
N VAL A 284 -9.00 0.52 13.43
CA VAL A 284 -8.30 0.12 14.66
C VAL A 284 -8.95 -1.10 15.32
N ILE A 285 -10.29 -1.13 15.40
CA ILE A 285 -11.03 -2.29 15.93
C ILE A 285 -10.79 -3.53 15.06
N GLY A 286 -10.88 -3.38 13.73
CA GLY A 286 -10.63 -4.46 12.77
C GLY A 286 -9.22 -5.06 12.93
N VAL A 287 -8.19 -4.21 13.01
CA VAL A 287 -6.81 -4.66 13.24
C VAL A 287 -6.64 -5.36 14.58
N ALA A 288 -7.25 -4.85 15.66
CA ALA A 288 -7.19 -5.49 16.97
C ALA A 288 -7.85 -6.88 16.97
N SER A 289 -9.00 -7.03 16.30
CA SER A 289 -9.67 -8.32 16.15
C SER A 289 -8.83 -9.32 15.35
N MET A 290 -8.17 -8.87 14.27
CA MET A 290 -7.26 -9.71 13.49
C MET A 290 -5.96 -10.02 14.24
N ALA A 291 -5.48 -9.12 15.10
CA ALA A 291 -4.29 -9.34 15.91
C ALA A 291 -4.48 -10.53 16.86
N HIS A 292 -5.67 -10.74 17.43
CA HIS A 292 -5.94 -11.91 18.24
C HIS A 292 -5.78 -13.24 17.48
N ASP A 293 -6.03 -13.25 16.16
CA ASP A 293 -5.96 -14.45 15.32
C ASP A 293 -4.61 -14.59 14.58
N VAL A 294 -3.89 -13.48 14.36
CA VAL A 294 -2.83 -13.39 13.34
C VAL A 294 -1.62 -12.52 13.74
N ALA A 295 -1.62 -11.87 14.92
CA ALA A 295 -0.65 -10.81 15.30
C ALA A 295 0.84 -11.20 15.19
N GLY A 296 1.18 -12.48 15.28
CA GLY A 296 2.57 -12.95 15.22
C GLY A 296 3.05 -13.35 13.82
N ARG A 297 2.18 -13.41 12.81
CA ARG A 297 2.56 -13.92 11.48
C ARG A 297 3.44 -12.90 10.77
N ARG A 298 4.66 -13.32 10.45
CA ARG A 298 5.56 -12.53 9.60
C ARG A 298 5.01 -12.51 8.19
N VAL A 299 5.34 -11.48 7.41
CA VAL A 299 4.97 -11.42 5.99
C VAL A 299 5.46 -12.68 5.25
N ARG A 300 6.61 -13.27 5.64
CA ARG A 300 7.09 -14.54 5.06
C ARG A 300 6.18 -15.75 5.34
N ASP A 301 5.50 -15.76 6.49
CA ASP A 301 4.59 -16.85 6.91
C ASP A 301 3.21 -16.74 6.26
N LEU A 302 3.00 -15.65 5.53
CA LEU A 302 1.87 -15.52 4.64
C LEU A 302 2.22 -16.15 3.28
N VAL A 303 3.47 -16.22 2.85
CA VAL A 303 3.83 -16.49 1.43
C VAL A 303 4.09 -17.97 1.11
N TYR A 304 4.20 -18.81 2.14
CA TYR A 304 4.52 -20.24 2.02
C TYR A 304 3.55 -21.11 2.82
#